data_AF-A0A7X8E9K8-F1
#
_entry.id   AF-A0A7X8E9K8-F1
#
_cell.length_a   1.000
_cell.length_b   1.000
_cell.length_c   1.000
_cell.angle_alpha   90.00
_cell.angle_beta   90.00
_cell.angle_gamma   90.00
#
_symmetry.space_group_name_H-M   'P 1'
#
loop_
_entity.id
_entity.type
_entity.pdbx_description
1 polymer ?
#
loop_
_entity_poly.entity_id
_entity_poly.type
_entity_poly.pdbx_seq_one_letter_code
_entity_poly.pdbx_strand_id
1 'polypeptide(L)' 'MALFICKECGNEREGRCKPRKCPDCGASGSYEKKE' A
#
# COMPACT_ATOMS: atom_id res chain seq x y z
N MET A 1 -1.60 10.82 -9.02
CA MET A 1 -1.65 9.55 -8.26
C MET A 1 -1.52 9.87 -6.78
N ALA A 2 -1.87 8.94 -5.89
CA ALA A 2 -1.52 8.97 -4.48
C ALA A 2 -0.46 7.90 -4.22
N LEU A 3 0.50 8.19 -3.33
CA LEU A 3 1.39 7.17 -2.81
C LEU A 3 0.66 6.39 -1.72
N PHE A 4 0.88 5.10 -1.68
CA PHE A 4 0.37 4.23 -0.64
C PHE A 4 1.53 3.46 -0.03
N ILE A 5 1.65 3.45 1.29
CA ILE A 5 2.69 2.71 2.00
C ILE A 5 2.07 1.57 2.81
N CYS A 6 2.59 0.36 2.65
CA CYS A 6 2.17 -0.78 3.44
C CYS A 6 2.71 -0.65 4.86
N LYS A 7 1.84 -0.66 5.88
CA LYS A 7 2.28 -0.60 7.28
C LYS A 7 2.97 -1.87 7.77
N GLU A 8 2.77 -3.00 7.09
CA GLU A 8 3.30 -4.30 7.53
C GLU A 8 4.74 -4.52 7.07
N CYS A 9 5.07 -4.14 5.83
CA CYS A 9 6.38 -4.36 5.23
C CYS A 9 7.11 -3.08 4.80
N GLY A 10 6.44 -1.92 4.85
CA GLY A 10 7.01 -0.64 4.40
C GLY A 10 6.97 -0.43 2.89
N ASN A 11 6.42 -1.36 2.10
CA ASN A 11 6.39 -1.28 0.64
C ASN A 11 5.55 -0.10 0.14
N GLU A 12 6.11 0.71 -0.76
CA GLU A 12 5.48 1.90 -1.34
C GLU A 12 4.93 1.62 -2.74
N ARG A 13 3.66 1.99 -2.98
CA ARG A 13 2.99 1.88 -4.27
C ARG A 13 2.28 3.18 -4.61
N GLU A 14 2.59 3.75 -5.77
CA GLU A 14 1.79 4.82 -6.34
C GLU A 14 0.60 4.27 -7.11
N GLY A 15 -0.55 4.92 -6.99
CA GLY A 15 -1.74 4.55 -7.74
C GLY A 15 -2.89 5.52 -7.56
N ARG A 16 -3.96 5.34 -8.32
CA ARG A 16 -5.19 6.12 -8.11
C ARG A 16 -6.00 5.61 -6.93
N CYS A 17 -5.92 4.31 -6.63
CA CYS A 17 -6.72 3.63 -5.62
C CYS A 17 -5.83 2.86 -4.63
N LYS A 18 -6.28 2.80 -3.36
CA LYS A 18 -5.59 2.05 -2.30
C LYS A 18 -5.51 0.55 -2.65
N PRO A 19 -4.32 -0.07 -2.63
CA PRO A 19 -4.19 -1.50 -2.86
C PRO A 19 -4.94 -2.31 -1.79
N ARG A 20 -5.69 -3.33 -2.22
CA ARG A 20 -6.38 -4.27 -1.30
C ARG A 20 -5.43 -5.29 -0.68
N LYS A 21 -4.40 -5.69 -1.41
CA LYS A 21 -3.39 -6.65 -0.95
C LYS A 21 -1.99 -6.14 -1.26
N CYS A 22 -1.07 -6.41 -0.35
CA CYS A 22 0.34 -6.21 -0.58
C CYS A 22 0.92 -7.34 -1.42
N PRO A 23 1.59 -7.02 -2.54
CA PRO A 23 2.28 -8.05 -3.33
C PRO A 23 3.51 -8.61 -2.60
N ASP A 24 4.06 -7.86 -1.64
CA ASP A 24 5.33 -8.17 -0.98
C ASP A 24 5.12 -9.11 0.21
N CYS A 25 4.27 -8.71 1.15
CA CYS A 25 3.99 -9.48 2.35
C CYS A 25 2.64 -10.23 2.32
N GLY A 26 1.83 -10.06 1.26
CA GLY A 26 0.50 -10.67 1.19
C GLY A 26 -0.56 -10.03 2.08
N ALA A 27 -0.21 -9.04 2.90
CA ALA A 27 -1.11 -8.42 3.86
C ALA A 27 -2.30 -7.72 3.16
N SER A 28 -3.50 -7.88 3.74
CA SER A 28 -4.74 -7.39 3.16
C SER A 28 -5.20 -6.12 3.88
N GLY A 29 -5.41 -5.02 3.15
CA GLY A 29 -5.90 -3.76 3.70
C GLY A 29 -4.84 -2.86 4.37
N SER A 30 -3.58 -3.30 4.42
CA SER A 30 -2.51 -2.66 5.20
C SER A 30 -1.86 -1.42 4.56
N TYR A 31 -2.30 -1.00 3.37
CA TYR A 31 -1.76 0.20 2.71
C TYR A 31 -2.38 1.49 3.25
N GLU A 32 -1.58 2.42 3.75
CA GLU A 32 -2.02 3.78 4.10
C GLU A 32 -1.76 4.69 2.92
N LYS A 33 -2.53 5.77 2.76
CA LYS A 33 -2.17 6.82 1.82
C LYS A 33 -1.01 7.63 2.42
N LYS A 34 0.12 7.68 1.71
CA LYS A 34 1.24 8.55 2.01
C LYS A 34 1.03 9.84 1.20
N GLU A 35 0.83 10.94 1.91
CA GLU A 35 0.68 12.26 1.31
C GLU A 35 2.02 12.80 0.82
#